data_AF-A0A5J4KS17-F1
#
_entry.id   AF-A0A5J4KS17-F1
#
_cell.length_a   1.000
_cell.length_b   1.000
_cell.length_c   1.000
_cell.angle_alpha   90.00
_cell.angle_beta   90.00
_cell.angle_gamma   90.00
#
_symmetry.space_group_name_H-M   'P 1'
#
loop_
_entity.id
_entity.type
_entity.pdbx_description
1 polymer ?
#
loop_
_entity_poly.entity_id
_entity_poly.type
_entity_poly.pdbx_seq_one_letter_code
_entity_poly.pdbx_strand_id
1 'polypeptide(L)'
;MARIVDQAGIDMILVGDSLATTVLGQPDTLAATVETMIYHSAAVAQVQPKALIVTDMPWLSYHISPEETIRNAGRLVREGKAEAVKLEGGRKRLPMIEAILAAEIPVMGHLGLTPQSVHAMGGYKVQGKDLAAARELLEDAKALAQAGVFAVVLEGIPDILAKRISEEIAIPTIGIGAGPHCDGQVLVFHDLLGLTSGHLPNLCVSMHSSPRSRHRHYNNTVPMCRPEHFLPPKKHIIPMLTSHRLYKMREPTHPTGPKPEQKRRYEIILTRETKDKQDPWQLFYMTQMQISN
;
A
#
# COMPACT_ATOMS: atom_id res chain seq x y z
N MET A 1 -10.08 5.69 20.37
CA MET A 1 -10.07 5.48 18.90
C MET A 1 -10.13 4.00 18.57
N ALA A 2 -9.15 3.18 18.98
CA ALA A 2 -9.11 1.73 18.70
C ALA A 2 -10.44 0.98 18.94
N ARG A 3 -11.09 1.17 20.11
CA ARG A 3 -12.39 0.54 20.41
C ARG A 3 -13.50 0.88 19.39
N ILE A 4 -13.51 2.10 18.88
CA ILE A 4 -14.53 2.58 17.93
C ILE A 4 -14.31 1.92 16.57
N VAL A 5 -13.06 1.92 16.08
CA VAL A 5 -12.72 1.34 14.77
C VAL A 5 -12.86 -0.18 14.76
N ASP A 6 -12.51 -0.85 15.86
CA ASP A 6 -12.68 -2.30 16.00
C ASP A 6 -14.17 -2.70 15.98
N GLN A 7 -15.02 -1.95 16.69
CA GLN A 7 -16.48 -2.14 16.63
C GLN A 7 -17.08 -1.87 15.25
N ALA A 8 -16.43 -1.02 14.45
CA ALA A 8 -16.80 -0.78 13.06
C ALA A 8 -16.38 -1.91 12.10
N GLY A 9 -15.66 -2.92 12.59
CA GLY A 9 -15.26 -4.08 11.79
C GLY A 9 -14.08 -3.80 10.85
N ILE A 10 -13.17 -2.91 11.23
CA ILE A 10 -11.93 -2.66 10.50
C ILE A 10 -10.98 -3.87 10.66
N ASP A 11 -10.36 -4.32 9.57
CA ASP A 11 -9.49 -5.51 9.57
C ASP A 11 -8.13 -5.27 10.23
N MET A 12 -7.62 -4.02 10.17
CA MET A 12 -6.28 -3.66 10.62
C MET A 12 -6.24 -2.25 11.23
N ILE A 13 -5.59 -2.12 12.38
CA ILE A 13 -5.25 -0.84 13.00
C ILE A 13 -3.75 -0.61 12.81
N LEU A 14 -3.41 0.39 12.00
CA LEU A 14 -2.03 0.85 11.85
C LEU A 14 -1.74 1.97 12.86
N VAL A 15 -0.89 1.67 13.83
CA VAL A 15 -0.27 2.66 14.71
C VAL A 15 0.91 3.28 13.96
N GLY A 16 0.59 4.26 13.12
CA GLY A 16 1.57 4.88 12.22
C GLY A 16 2.29 6.07 12.84
N ASP A 17 3.52 6.33 12.41
CA ASP A 17 4.35 7.47 12.84
C ASP A 17 3.73 8.84 12.48
N SER A 18 2.72 8.85 11.61
CA SER A 18 1.73 9.93 11.40
C SER A 18 1.14 10.52 12.68
N LEU A 19 1.17 9.79 13.80
CA LEU A 19 0.82 10.33 15.12
C LEU A 19 1.71 11.50 15.56
N ALA A 20 2.96 11.57 15.09
CA ALA A 20 3.86 12.68 15.43
C ALA A 20 3.25 14.01 14.97
N THR A 21 2.70 14.05 13.75
CA THR A 21 2.03 15.24 13.23
C THR A 21 0.61 15.37 13.77
N THR A 22 -0.21 14.32 13.65
CA THR A 22 -1.66 14.40 13.91
C THR A 22 -2.07 14.37 15.38
N VAL A 23 -1.23 13.81 16.25
CA VAL A 23 -1.52 13.70 17.69
C VAL A 23 -0.58 14.59 18.50
N LEU A 24 0.71 14.63 18.15
CA LEU A 24 1.73 15.35 18.92
C LEU A 24 2.05 16.75 18.38
N GLY A 25 1.52 17.13 17.21
CA GLY A 25 1.70 18.47 16.63
C GLY A 25 3.12 18.75 16.11
N GLN A 26 3.91 17.71 15.86
CA GLN A 26 5.25 17.83 15.28
C GLN A 26 5.18 18.25 13.80
N PRO A 27 6.23 18.88 13.25
CA PRO A 27 6.22 19.35 11.86
C PRO A 27 6.22 18.19 10.83
N ASP A 28 6.79 17.04 11.19
CA ASP A 28 6.89 15.86 10.35
C ASP A 28 6.97 14.57 11.21
N THR A 29 7.04 13.42 10.55
CA THR A 29 7.09 12.11 11.22
C THR A 29 8.48 11.74 11.75
N LEU A 30 9.54 12.50 11.41
CA LEU A 30 10.91 12.19 11.85
C LEU A 30 11.09 12.36 13.36
N ALA A 31 10.20 13.13 14.01
CA ALA A 31 10.18 13.30 15.45
C ALA A 31 9.65 12.06 16.21
N ALA A 32 9.04 11.09 15.53
CA ALA A 32 8.58 9.86 16.17
C ALA A 32 9.78 9.03 16.67
N THR A 33 9.73 8.59 17.92
CA THR A 33 10.73 7.66 18.49
C THR A 33 10.13 6.29 18.73
N VAL A 34 10.97 5.27 18.96
CA VAL A 34 10.52 3.92 19.30
C VAL A 34 9.65 3.95 20.57
N GLU A 35 10.00 4.79 21.55
CA GLU A 35 9.26 4.98 22.79
C GLU A 35 7.87 5.55 22.56
N THR A 36 7.75 6.55 21.67
CA THR A 36 6.45 7.09 21.26
C THR A 36 5.60 6.00 20.61
N MET A 37 6.18 5.23 19.68
CA MET A 37 5.46 4.16 18.99
C MET A 37 5.01 3.06 19.96
N ILE A 38 5.86 2.66 20.90
CA ILE A 38 5.53 1.68 21.97
C ILE A 38 4.36 2.18 22.80
N TYR A 39 4.39 3.43 23.27
CA TYR A 39 3.33 3.98 24.11
C TYR A 39 1.97 3.94 23.42
N HIS A 40 1.91 4.42 22.18
CA HIS A 40 0.66 4.45 21.41
C HIS A 40 0.19 3.05 21.01
N SER A 41 1.10 2.16 20.63
CA SER A 41 0.77 0.77 20.30
C SER A 41 0.20 0.02 21.50
N ALA A 42 0.83 0.16 22.66
CA ALA A 42 0.33 -0.44 23.91
C ALA A 42 -1.05 0.10 24.28
N ALA A 43 -1.30 1.41 24.10
CA ALA A 43 -2.60 2.02 24.35
C ALA A 43 -3.70 1.48 23.40
N VAL A 44 -3.36 1.17 22.15
CA VAL A 44 -4.28 0.48 21.21
C VAL A 44 -4.53 -0.95 21.67
N ALA A 45 -3.48 -1.71 22.01
CA ALA A 45 -3.61 -3.11 22.41
C ALA A 45 -4.41 -3.31 23.72
N GLN A 46 -4.46 -2.31 24.61
CA GLN A 46 -5.28 -2.38 25.83
C GLN A 46 -6.76 -2.68 25.59
N VAL A 47 -7.30 -2.33 24.42
CA VAL A 47 -8.71 -2.62 24.11
C VAL A 47 -8.92 -4.02 23.53
N GLN A 48 -7.85 -4.79 23.31
CA GLN A 48 -7.86 -6.14 22.72
C GLN A 48 -8.74 -6.20 21.45
N PRO A 49 -8.42 -5.40 20.42
CA PRO A 49 -9.20 -5.40 19.19
C PRO A 49 -9.11 -6.76 18.48
N LYS A 50 -10.12 -7.08 17.68
CA LYS A 50 -10.05 -8.18 16.70
C LYS A 50 -9.20 -7.81 15.49
N ALA A 51 -9.13 -6.52 15.17
CA ALA A 51 -8.30 -5.98 14.10
C ALA A 51 -6.81 -6.24 14.35
N LEU A 52 -6.07 -6.61 13.30
CA LEU A 52 -4.62 -6.78 13.34
C LEU A 52 -3.93 -5.47 13.76
N ILE A 53 -3.07 -5.51 14.77
CA ILE A 53 -2.29 -4.35 15.21
C ILE A 53 -0.94 -4.32 14.49
N VAL A 54 -0.79 -3.38 13.56
CA VAL A 54 0.49 -3.10 12.89
C VAL A 54 1.07 -1.81 13.47
N THR A 55 2.35 -1.81 13.80
CA THR A 55 3.03 -0.59 14.31
C THR A 55 4.17 -0.19 13.41
N ASP A 56 4.26 1.11 13.10
CA ASP A 56 5.40 1.62 12.35
C ASP A 56 6.70 1.51 13.13
N MET A 57 7.74 1.08 12.43
CA MET A 57 9.12 1.35 12.83
C MET A 57 9.43 2.80 12.46
N PRO A 58 9.69 3.69 13.44
CA PRO A 58 9.94 5.09 13.17
C PRO A 58 11.30 5.29 12.49
N TRP A 59 11.53 6.50 11.94
CA TRP A 59 12.79 6.83 11.27
C TRP A 59 14.01 6.54 12.16
N LEU A 60 15.13 6.18 11.54
CA LEU A 60 16.37 5.73 12.16
C LEU A 60 16.32 4.40 12.93
N SER A 61 15.15 3.90 13.34
CA SER A 61 15.03 2.65 14.11
C SER A 61 15.39 1.37 13.32
N TYR A 62 15.48 1.46 12.00
CA TYR A 62 15.82 0.36 11.09
C TYR A 62 16.85 0.75 10.01
N HIS A 63 17.62 1.83 10.26
CA HIS A 63 18.52 2.41 9.27
C HIS A 63 20.01 2.11 9.54
N ILE A 64 20.35 1.70 10.76
CA ILE A 64 21.73 1.57 11.23
C ILE A 64 22.28 0.17 10.95
N SER A 65 21.67 -0.87 11.50
CA SER A 65 22.06 -2.26 11.26
C SER A 65 20.88 -3.23 11.40
N PRO A 66 20.99 -4.47 10.88
CA PRO A 66 20.02 -5.53 11.13
C PRO A 66 19.80 -5.83 12.62
N GLU A 67 20.85 -5.83 13.44
CA GLU A 67 20.76 -6.13 14.88
C GLU A 67 19.96 -5.05 15.63
N GLU A 68 20.21 -3.77 15.31
CA GLU A 68 19.46 -2.67 15.90
C GLU A 68 18.00 -2.68 15.43
N THR A 69 17.79 -3.00 14.15
CA THR A 69 16.46 -3.18 13.57
C THR A 69 15.67 -4.24 14.35
N ILE A 70 16.23 -5.44 14.54
CA ILE A 70 15.57 -6.53 15.28
C ILE A 70 15.27 -6.09 16.72
N ARG A 71 16.22 -5.41 17.37
CA ARG A 71 16.02 -4.91 18.75
C ARG A 71 14.82 -3.98 18.82
N ASN A 72 14.72 -3.02 17.90
CA ASN A 72 13.62 -2.06 17.88
C ASN A 72 12.29 -2.72 17.52
N ALA A 73 12.25 -3.59 16.50
CA ALA A 73 11.05 -4.35 16.14
C ALA A 73 10.57 -5.23 17.30
N GLY A 74 11.50 -5.92 17.97
CA GLY A 74 11.21 -6.74 19.14
C GLY A 74 10.63 -5.95 20.31
N ARG A 75 11.06 -4.69 20.52
CA ARG A 75 10.46 -3.81 21.53
C ARG A 75 9.03 -3.40 21.16
N LEU A 76 8.76 -3.07 19.89
CA LEU A 76 7.40 -2.76 19.42
C LEU A 76 6.44 -3.94 19.64
N VAL A 77 6.90 -5.17 19.42
CA VAL A 77 6.11 -6.38 19.71
C VAL A 77 5.97 -6.61 21.22
N ARG A 78 7.06 -6.63 21.98
CA ARG A 78 7.04 -7.04 23.40
C ARG A 78 6.41 -5.99 24.31
N GLU A 79 6.80 -4.74 24.15
CA GLU A 79 6.36 -3.60 24.97
C GLU A 79 5.10 -2.97 24.37
N GLY A 80 5.10 -2.74 23.05
CA GLY A 80 3.99 -2.12 22.32
C GLY A 80 2.82 -3.05 22.03
N LYS A 81 3.02 -4.38 22.12
CA LYS A 81 2.01 -5.40 21.78
C LYS A 81 1.57 -5.36 20.31
N ALA A 82 2.44 -4.86 19.43
CA ALA A 82 2.25 -4.99 17.99
C ALA A 82 2.25 -6.47 17.59
N GLU A 83 1.38 -6.86 16.66
CA GLU A 83 1.35 -8.19 16.06
C GLU A 83 2.21 -8.25 14.79
N ALA A 84 2.44 -7.08 14.17
CA ALA A 84 3.35 -6.91 13.04
C ALA A 84 3.97 -5.52 13.05
N VAL A 85 5.06 -5.35 12.28
CA VAL A 85 5.71 -4.06 12.09
C VAL A 85 5.61 -3.59 10.64
N LYS A 86 5.53 -2.26 10.43
CA LYS A 86 5.63 -1.63 9.11
C LYS A 86 6.91 -0.81 9.01
N LEU A 87 7.58 -0.84 7.86
CA LEU A 87 8.78 -0.04 7.61
C LEU A 87 8.87 0.41 6.15
N GLU A 88 9.49 1.55 5.93
CA GLU A 88 9.51 2.23 4.63
C GLU A 88 10.78 1.95 3.82
N GLY A 89 10.59 1.61 2.55
CA GLY A 89 11.64 1.44 1.56
C GLY A 89 11.61 0.07 0.87
N GLY A 90 12.07 0.04 -0.38
CA GLY A 90 12.15 -1.18 -1.19
C GLY A 90 13.45 -1.96 -0.99
N ARG A 91 14.12 -2.35 -2.08
CA ARG A 91 15.28 -3.25 -2.04
C ARG A 91 16.39 -2.82 -1.07
N LYS A 92 16.59 -1.51 -0.88
CA LYS A 92 17.56 -0.95 0.09
C LYS A 92 17.28 -1.32 1.56
N ARG A 93 16.12 -1.89 1.86
CA ARG A 93 15.71 -2.34 3.20
C ARG A 93 15.63 -3.85 3.34
N LEU A 94 15.93 -4.62 2.29
CA LEU A 94 15.89 -6.09 2.36
C LEU A 94 16.73 -6.68 3.50
N PRO A 95 17.98 -6.26 3.76
CA PRO A 95 18.76 -6.84 4.84
C PRO A 95 18.08 -6.70 6.22
N MET A 96 17.35 -5.61 6.43
CA MET A 96 16.63 -5.33 7.67
C MET A 96 15.31 -6.10 7.73
N ILE A 97 14.60 -6.19 6.61
CA ILE A 97 13.34 -6.94 6.49
C ILE A 97 13.60 -8.43 6.72
N GLU A 98 14.58 -9.01 6.03
CA GLU A 98 14.96 -10.41 6.17
C GLU A 98 15.38 -10.74 7.61
N ALA A 99 16.09 -9.83 8.27
CA ALA A 99 16.48 -9.98 9.66
C ALA A 99 15.27 -9.97 10.63
N ILE A 100 14.28 -9.11 10.40
CA ILE A 100 13.03 -9.10 11.20
C ILE A 100 12.22 -10.39 10.96
N LEU A 101 12.08 -10.80 9.70
CA LEU A 101 11.35 -12.02 9.33
C LEU A 101 12.02 -13.27 9.91
N ALA A 102 13.36 -13.34 9.88
CA ALA A 102 14.14 -14.41 10.51
C ALA A 102 13.98 -14.46 12.05
N ALA A 103 13.60 -13.33 12.66
CA ALA A 103 13.23 -13.24 14.07
C ALA A 103 11.73 -13.52 14.32
N GLU A 104 11.01 -14.06 13.32
CA GLU A 104 9.60 -14.47 13.39
C GLU A 104 8.62 -13.30 13.63
N ILE A 105 9.01 -12.08 13.27
CA ILE A 105 8.15 -10.90 13.37
C ILE A 105 7.56 -10.61 11.97
N PRO A 106 6.22 -10.61 11.80
CA PRO A 106 5.60 -10.27 10.52
C PRO A 106 5.89 -8.83 10.10
N VAL A 107 6.21 -8.64 8.81
CA VAL A 107 6.55 -7.33 8.24
C VAL A 107 5.54 -6.93 7.18
N MET A 108 5.06 -5.69 7.27
CA MET A 108 4.39 -4.97 6.20
C MET A 108 5.38 -4.02 5.54
N GLY A 109 5.53 -4.10 4.22
CA GLY A 109 6.35 -3.15 3.46
C GLY A 109 5.62 -1.82 3.22
N HIS A 110 6.36 -0.75 2.94
CA HIS A 110 5.79 0.52 2.49
C HIS A 110 6.63 1.10 1.33
N LEU A 111 5.99 1.28 0.17
CA LEU A 111 6.55 1.82 -1.07
C LEU A 111 5.75 3.03 -1.59
N GLY A 112 6.38 3.76 -2.51
CA GLY A 112 5.83 5.00 -3.05
C GLY A 112 6.34 6.19 -2.27
N LEU A 113 5.45 7.12 -1.91
CA LEU A 113 5.77 8.23 -1.03
C LEU A 113 6.01 7.69 0.38
N THR A 114 7.25 7.80 0.84
CA THR A 114 7.68 7.35 2.17
C THR A 114 7.97 8.59 3.04
N PRO A 115 7.04 9.03 3.91
CA PRO A 115 7.18 10.23 4.75
C PRO A 115 8.51 10.33 5.52
N GLN A 116 9.10 9.21 5.95
CA GLN A 116 10.39 9.22 6.66
C GLN A 116 11.57 9.63 5.76
N SER A 117 11.35 9.71 4.44
CA SER A 117 12.32 10.22 3.46
C SER A 117 11.97 11.64 2.96
N VAL A 118 11.10 12.39 3.66
CA VAL A 118 10.57 13.70 3.21
C VAL A 118 11.65 14.67 2.72
N HIS A 119 12.79 14.77 3.42
CA HIS A 119 13.88 15.66 3.00
C HIS A 119 14.60 15.16 1.75
N ALA A 120 14.88 13.85 1.66
CA ALA A 120 15.50 13.24 0.49
C ALA A 120 14.59 13.33 -0.75
N MET A 121 13.27 13.29 -0.57
CA MET A 121 12.28 13.44 -1.63
C MET A 121 11.97 14.90 -1.99
N GLY A 122 12.43 15.86 -1.17
CA GLY A 122 12.11 17.27 -1.31
C GLY A 122 10.63 17.57 -1.11
N GLY A 123 10.00 16.93 -0.11
CA GLY A 123 8.61 17.09 0.28
C GLY A 123 7.69 15.92 -0.11
N TYR A 124 6.41 16.04 0.27
CA TYR A 124 5.37 15.05 -0.03
C TYR A 124 4.93 15.11 -1.50
N LYS A 125 5.66 14.37 -2.35
CA LYS A 125 5.42 14.34 -3.80
C LYS A 125 4.96 12.95 -4.24
N VAL A 126 4.08 12.94 -5.23
CA VAL A 126 3.67 11.70 -5.91
C VAL A 126 4.88 11.02 -6.56
N GLN A 127 5.01 9.71 -6.36
CA GLN A 127 6.10 8.87 -6.85
C GLN A 127 5.69 8.06 -8.10
N GLY A 128 6.66 7.53 -8.85
CA GLY A 128 6.38 6.66 -9.99
C GLY A 128 5.72 7.37 -11.19
N LYS A 129 5.96 8.68 -11.36
CA LYS A 129 5.37 9.47 -12.46
C LYS A 129 5.95 9.15 -13.83
N ASP A 130 7.24 8.84 -13.88
CA ASP A 130 7.93 8.43 -15.09
C ASP A 130 8.15 6.92 -15.13
N LEU A 131 8.46 6.42 -16.32
CA LEU A 131 8.57 4.98 -16.57
C LEU A 131 9.73 4.34 -15.80
N ALA A 132 10.82 5.06 -15.55
CA ALA A 132 11.96 4.52 -14.82
C ALA A 132 11.59 4.36 -13.34
N ALA A 133 11.06 5.41 -12.71
CA ALA A 133 10.59 5.36 -11.33
C ALA A 133 9.46 4.32 -11.12
N ALA A 134 8.55 4.19 -12.08
CA ALA A 134 7.50 3.18 -12.04
C ALA A 134 8.06 1.75 -12.09
N ARG A 135 9.09 1.50 -12.92
CA ARG A 135 9.78 0.21 -12.97
C ARG A 135 10.50 -0.09 -11.65
N GLU A 136 11.23 0.89 -11.10
CA GLU A 136 11.92 0.71 -9.81
C GLU A 136 10.94 0.35 -8.68
N LEU A 137 9.77 1.00 -8.62
CA LEU A 137 8.74 0.67 -7.63
C LEU A 137 8.15 -0.73 -7.82
N LEU A 138 7.95 -1.17 -9.06
CA LEU A 138 7.47 -2.53 -9.33
C LEU A 138 8.51 -3.59 -8.92
N GLU A 139 9.78 -3.36 -9.23
CA GLU A 139 10.87 -4.27 -8.85
C GLU A 139 11.08 -4.28 -7.32
N ASP A 140 10.95 -3.12 -6.67
CA ASP A 140 10.93 -3.04 -5.21
C ASP A 140 9.77 -3.85 -4.62
N ALA A 141 8.55 -3.72 -5.16
CA ALA A 141 7.38 -4.47 -4.69
C ALA A 141 7.57 -5.99 -4.85
N LYS A 142 8.11 -6.43 -5.99
CA LYS A 142 8.43 -7.84 -6.24
C LYS A 142 9.48 -8.36 -5.25
N ALA A 143 10.52 -7.59 -5.01
CA ALA A 143 11.58 -7.97 -4.09
C ALA A 143 11.08 -8.09 -2.65
N LEU A 144 10.25 -7.14 -2.20
CA LEU A 144 9.61 -7.21 -0.88
C LEU A 144 8.71 -8.44 -0.75
N ALA A 145 7.87 -8.70 -1.76
CA ALA A 145 7.01 -9.88 -1.78
C ALA A 145 7.82 -11.19 -1.75
N GLN A 146 8.92 -11.26 -2.50
CA GLN A 146 9.81 -12.42 -2.49
C GLN A 146 10.52 -12.63 -1.15
N ALA A 147 10.85 -11.55 -0.43
CA ALA A 147 11.46 -11.62 0.89
C ALA A 147 10.52 -12.18 1.96
N GLY A 148 9.20 -12.13 1.74
CA GLY A 148 8.19 -12.69 2.63
C GLY A 148 7.44 -11.67 3.50
N VAL A 149 7.42 -10.39 3.12
CA VAL A 149 6.50 -9.43 3.75
C VAL A 149 5.05 -9.88 3.48
N PHE A 150 4.15 -9.74 4.46
CA PHE A 150 2.79 -10.28 4.31
C PHE A 150 1.86 -9.35 3.50
N ALA A 151 2.21 -8.07 3.39
CA ALA A 151 1.48 -7.06 2.62
C ALA A 151 2.38 -5.85 2.34
N VAL A 152 1.99 -5.00 1.38
CA VAL A 152 2.72 -3.77 1.06
C VAL A 152 1.76 -2.58 0.96
N VAL A 153 2.06 -1.50 1.68
CA VAL A 153 1.42 -0.19 1.48
C VAL A 153 1.99 0.47 0.23
N LEU A 154 1.10 0.98 -0.62
CA LEU A 154 1.42 1.80 -1.77
C LEU A 154 0.86 3.21 -1.54
N GLU A 155 1.76 4.18 -1.33
CA GLU A 155 1.38 5.56 -1.00
C GLU A 155 1.70 6.53 -2.13
N GLY A 156 0.73 7.38 -2.50
CA GLY A 156 0.96 8.51 -3.40
C GLY A 156 1.58 8.12 -4.74
N ILE A 157 1.07 7.06 -5.38
CA ILE A 157 1.49 6.60 -6.71
C ILE A 157 0.33 6.67 -7.72
N PRO A 158 0.59 6.73 -9.05
CA PRO A 158 -0.45 6.64 -10.06
C PRO A 158 -1.30 5.37 -9.92
N ASP A 159 -2.60 5.50 -10.14
CA ASP A 159 -3.58 4.41 -10.03
C ASP A 159 -3.28 3.22 -10.95
N ILE A 160 -2.82 3.50 -12.18
CA ILE A 160 -2.42 2.46 -13.14
C ILE A 160 -1.17 1.69 -12.68
N LEU A 161 -0.26 2.35 -11.95
CA LEU A 161 0.93 1.70 -11.41
C LEU A 161 0.55 0.84 -10.21
N ALA A 162 -0.30 1.35 -9.32
CA ALA A 162 -0.85 0.57 -8.21
C ALA A 162 -1.54 -0.70 -8.71
N LYS A 163 -2.46 -0.56 -9.68
CA LYS A 163 -3.12 -1.70 -10.33
C LYS A 163 -2.11 -2.71 -10.86
N ARG A 164 -1.07 -2.25 -11.56
CA ARG A 164 -0.06 -3.15 -12.12
C ARG A 164 0.72 -3.88 -11.04
N ILE A 165 1.08 -3.20 -9.95
CA ILE A 165 1.78 -3.84 -8.82
C ILE A 165 0.87 -4.89 -8.18
N SER A 166 -0.39 -4.56 -7.88
CA SER A 166 -1.37 -5.48 -7.29
C SER A 166 -1.62 -6.72 -8.15
N GLU A 167 -1.55 -6.61 -9.48
CA GLU A 167 -1.69 -7.75 -10.40
C GLU A 167 -0.43 -8.64 -10.50
N GLU A 168 0.74 -8.13 -10.12
CA GLU A 168 2.04 -8.79 -10.32
C GLU A 168 2.60 -9.47 -9.07
N ILE A 169 2.19 -9.03 -7.87
CA ILE A 169 2.65 -9.62 -6.61
C ILE A 169 1.53 -10.44 -5.96
N ALA A 170 1.89 -11.56 -5.32
CA ALA A 170 0.91 -12.48 -4.73
C ALA A 170 0.38 -12.04 -3.35
N ILE A 171 0.97 -10.99 -2.76
CA ILE A 171 0.62 -10.49 -1.43
C ILE A 171 -0.33 -9.29 -1.53
N PRO A 172 -1.20 -9.07 -0.54
CA PRO A 172 -2.09 -7.92 -0.52
C PRO A 172 -1.36 -6.58 -0.62
N THR A 173 -1.92 -5.71 -1.45
CA THR A 173 -1.54 -4.30 -1.58
C THR A 173 -2.53 -3.41 -0.84
N ILE A 174 -2.04 -2.45 -0.07
CA ILE A 174 -2.87 -1.52 0.72
C ILE A 174 -2.64 -0.10 0.20
N GLY A 175 -3.66 0.51 -0.40
CA GLY A 175 -3.55 1.82 -1.02
C GLY A 175 -3.79 2.98 -0.06
N ILE A 176 -3.00 4.05 -0.21
CA ILE A 176 -3.31 5.39 0.30
C ILE A 176 -2.91 6.42 -0.75
N GLY A 177 -3.90 7.01 -1.42
CA GLY A 177 -3.61 7.85 -2.58
C GLY A 177 -3.02 7.07 -3.76
N ALA A 178 -3.35 5.78 -3.89
CA ALA A 178 -2.91 4.88 -4.96
C ALA A 178 -4.07 4.41 -5.86
N GLY A 179 -5.24 5.04 -5.75
CA GLY A 179 -6.44 4.64 -6.48
C GLY A 179 -7.13 3.39 -5.90
N PRO A 180 -8.20 2.91 -6.57
CA PRO A 180 -9.09 1.89 -6.04
C PRO A 180 -8.64 0.45 -6.33
N HIS A 181 -7.49 0.27 -6.98
CA HIS A 181 -7.08 -1.04 -7.52
C HIS A 181 -6.22 -1.88 -6.56
N CYS A 182 -5.86 -1.34 -5.40
CA CYS A 182 -5.25 -2.11 -4.32
C CYS A 182 -6.28 -3.02 -3.64
N ASP A 183 -5.82 -4.10 -3.03
CA ASP A 183 -6.66 -5.10 -2.34
C ASP A 183 -7.32 -4.55 -1.08
N GLY A 184 -6.68 -3.57 -0.44
CA GLY A 184 -7.19 -2.84 0.71
C GLY A 184 -6.86 -1.34 0.64
N GLN A 185 -7.34 -0.59 1.62
CA GLN A 185 -7.09 0.85 1.74
C GLN A 185 -6.70 1.19 3.19
N VAL A 186 -5.84 2.19 3.35
CA VAL A 186 -5.49 2.76 4.65
C VAL A 186 -5.65 4.27 4.61
N LEU A 187 -6.11 4.85 5.71
CA LEU A 187 -6.22 6.30 5.86
C LEU A 187 -5.88 6.71 7.29
N VAL A 188 -5.37 7.93 7.42
CA VAL A 188 -5.21 8.56 8.71
C VAL A 188 -6.60 8.84 9.30
N PHE A 189 -6.85 8.31 10.49
CA PHE A 189 -8.16 8.39 11.16
C PHE A 189 -8.66 9.83 11.31
N HIS A 190 -7.75 10.75 11.66
CA HIS A 190 -8.06 12.17 11.82
C HIS A 190 -8.51 12.82 10.50
N ASP A 191 -7.87 12.47 9.38
CA ASP A 191 -8.22 13.00 8.06
C ASP A 191 -9.58 12.47 7.59
N LEU A 192 -9.84 11.17 7.79
CA LEU A 192 -11.11 10.53 7.45
C LEU A 192 -12.29 11.22 8.15
N LEU A 193 -12.13 11.54 9.44
CA LEU A 193 -13.13 12.21 10.25
C LEU A 193 -13.16 13.74 10.07
N GLY A 194 -12.21 14.32 9.34
CA GLY A 194 -12.10 15.77 9.19
C GLY A 194 -11.71 16.50 10.47
N LEU A 195 -10.93 15.85 11.34
CA LEU A 195 -10.41 16.44 12.59
C LEU A 195 -9.13 17.26 12.38
N THR A 196 -8.44 17.04 11.26
CA THR A 196 -7.26 17.81 10.87
C THR A 196 -7.68 19.21 10.40
N SER A 197 -7.12 20.25 11.02
CA SER A 197 -7.35 21.64 10.63
C SER A 197 -6.46 22.02 9.43
N GLY A 198 -7.03 22.64 8.40
CA GLY A 198 -6.29 23.12 7.22
C GLY A 198 -6.62 22.36 5.93
N HIS A 199 -5.65 22.29 5.01
CA HIS A 199 -5.81 21.63 3.72
C HIS A 199 -5.63 20.11 3.88
N LEU A 200 -6.72 19.36 3.75
CA LEU A 200 -6.65 17.90 3.70
C LEU A 200 -5.80 17.48 2.48
N PRO A 201 -4.98 16.43 2.60
CA PRO A 201 -4.31 15.86 1.44
C PRO A 201 -5.33 15.54 0.36
N ASN A 202 -4.99 15.78 -0.92
CA ASN A 202 -5.84 15.42 -2.07
C ASN A 202 -6.11 13.91 -2.17
N LEU A 203 -5.60 13.10 -1.25
CA LEU A 203 -5.73 11.65 -1.15
C LEU A 203 -6.90 11.24 -0.26
N CYS A 204 -7.46 12.16 0.53
CA CYS A 204 -8.49 11.86 1.55
C CYS A 204 -9.90 12.26 1.10
N VAL A 205 -10.88 11.40 1.41
CA VAL A 205 -12.31 11.73 1.33
C VAL A 205 -12.79 12.04 2.74
N SER A 206 -13.04 13.33 3.05
CA SER A 206 -13.65 13.70 4.34
C SER A 206 -15.12 13.32 4.36
N MET A 207 -15.51 12.50 5.33
CA MET A 207 -16.91 12.09 5.54
C MET A 207 -17.80 13.20 6.14
N HIS A 208 -17.25 14.36 6.52
CA HIS A 208 -17.95 15.40 7.27
C HIS A 208 -18.08 16.77 6.56
N SER A 209 -17.96 16.80 5.23
CA SER A 209 -17.91 18.06 4.43
C SER A 209 -19.21 18.89 4.35
N SER A 210 -20.21 18.68 5.22
CA SER A 210 -21.40 19.55 5.31
C SER A 210 -21.23 20.63 6.41
N PRO A 211 -21.33 21.94 6.08
CA PRO A 211 -21.24 23.02 7.07
C PRO A 211 -22.33 23.01 8.15
N ARG A 212 -23.41 22.22 8.00
CA ARG A 212 -24.60 22.25 8.88
C ARG A 212 -24.70 21.14 9.92
N SER A 213 -23.81 20.14 9.95
CA SER A 213 -23.98 18.96 10.82
C SER A 213 -23.08 18.91 12.06
N ARG A 214 -22.32 19.98 12.37
CA ARG A 214 -21.34 19.98 13.48
C ARG A 214 -21.86 19.64 14.88
N HIS A 215 -23.17 19.46 15.10
CA HIS A 215 -23.76 19.20 16.43
C HIS A 215 -24.84 18.11 16.48
N ARG A 216 -24.99 17.26 15.46
CA ARG A 216 -26.01 16.19 15.52
C ARG A 216 -25.58 14.95 14.75
N HIS A 217 -25.62 13.80 15.43
CA HIS A 217 -25.48 12.42 14.95
C HIS A 217 -24.10 11.78 15.15
N TYR A 218 -23.85 11.29 16.38
CA TYR A 218 -22.79 10.30 16.66
C TYR A 218 -23.25 8.84 16.50
N ASN A 219 -24.49 8.57 16.08
CA ASN A 219 -25.07 7.22 16.18
C ASN A 219 -25.36 6.48 14.88
N ASN A 220 -25.04 6.99 13.68
CA ASN A 220 -25.47 6.32 12.42
C ASN A 220 -24.49 6.44 11.24
N THR A 221 -23.21 6.11 11.41
CA THR A 221 -22.23 6.06 10.30
C THR A 221 -21.44 4.76 10.35
N VAL A 222 -22.02 3.66 9.86
CA VAL A 222 -21.40 2.33 9.88
C VAL A 222 -21.43 1.56 8.53
N PRO A 223 -22.20 1.88 7.46
CA PRO A 223 -22.14 1.03 6.25
C PRO A 223 -20.92 1.24 5.32
N MET A 224 -20.09 2.28 5.49
CA MET A 224 -19.31 2.82 4.36
C MET A 224 -17.83 2.43 4.27
N CYS A 225 -17.31 1.57 5.15
CA CYS A 225 -15.91 1.11 5.12
C CYS A 225 -15.71 -0.24 4.38
N ARG A 226 -16.65 -0.67 3.55
CA ARG A 226 -16.43 -1.79 2.62
C ARG A 226 -15.83 -1.27 1.31
N PRO A 227 -14.97 -2.03 0.60
CA PRO A 227 -14.33 -1.60 -0.66
C PRO A 227 -15.32 -1.01 -1.68
N GLU A 228 -16.52 -1.60 -1.74
CA GLU A 228 -17.64 -1.22 -2.61
C GLU A 228 -18.29 0.14 -2.27
N HIS A 229 -18.10 0.67 -1.05
CA HIS A 229 -18.60 1.97 -0.61
C HIS A 229 -17.50 3.03 -0.45
N PHE A 230 -16.23 2.62 -0.53
CA PHE A 230 -15.05 3.45 -0.35
C PHE A 230 -14.21 3.55 -1.63
N LEU A 231 -14.87 3.82 -2.76
CA LEU A 231 -14.15 4.21 -3.96
C LEU A 231 -13.77 5.69 -3.85
N PRO A 232 -12.47 6.06 -3.94
CA PRO A 232 -12.08 7.46 -4.01
C PRO A 232 -12.79 8.10 -5.22
N PRO A 233 -13.54 9.21 -5.04
CA PRO A 233 -14.14 9.91 -6.15
C PRO A 233 -13.06 10.30 -7.17
N LYS A 234 -13.40 10.36 -8.46
CA LYS A 234 -12.46 10.59 -9.59
C LYS A 234 -11.43 11.71 -9.37
N LYS A 235 -11.75 12.72 -8.54
CA LYS A 235 -10.87 13.82 -8.16
C LYS A 235 -9.66 13.44 -7.28
N HIS A 236 -9.68 12.27 -6.63
CA HIS A 236 -8.60 11.76 -5.77
C HIS A 236 -7.78 10.65 -6.44
N ILE A 237 -8.09 10.34 -7.70
CA ILE A 237 -7.28 9.46 -8.53
C ILE A 237 -6.12 10.30 -9.05
N ILE A 238 -4.88 9.85 -8.80
CA ILE A 238 -3.69 10.54 -9.29
C ILE A 238 -3.42 10.04 -10.72
N PRO A 239 -3.66 10.86 -11.76
CA PRO A 239 -3.40 10.43 -13.12
C PRO A 239 -1.88 10.36 -13.34
N MET A 240 -1.44 9.35 -14.08
CA MET A 240 -0.11 9.40 -14.69
C MET A 240 -0.06 10.60 -15.65
N LEU A 241 1.05 11.36 -15.64
CA LEU A 241 1.28 12.39 -16.65
C LEU A 241 1.38 11.69 -18.01
N THR A 242 0.32 11.80 -18.80
CA THR A 242 0.25 11.21 -20.14
C THR A 242 0.95 12.14 -21.13
N SER A 243 2.07 11.69 -21.68
CA SER A 243 2.39 12.08 -23.07
C SER A 243 1.31 11.45 -23.96
N HIS A 244 0.66 12.27 -24.76
CA HIS A 244 -0.49 11.85 -25.56
C HIS A 244 -0.11 10.74 -26.55
N ARG A 245 -0.78 9.58 -26.46
CA ARG A 245 -1.40 8.85 -27.58
C ARG A 245 -2.26 7.70 -27.05
N LEU A 246 -3.57 7.85 -27.22
CA LEU A 246 -4.59 6.83 -26.97
C LEU A 246 -4.42 5.65 -27.94
N TYR A 247 -4.50 4.42 -27.45
CA TYR A 247 -5.10 3.33 -28.21
C TYR A 247 -5.95 2.44 -27.30
N LYS A 248 -7.26 2.40 -27.61
CA LYS A 248 -8.21 1.37 -27.18
C LYS A 248 -7.82 0.06 -27.84
N MET A 249 -8.01 -1.07 -27.15
CA MET A 249 -8.54 -2.28 -27.80
C MET A 249 -9.46 -3.06 -26.85
N ARG A 250 -10.63 -3.41 -27.39
CA ARG A 250 -11.56 -4.43 -26.90
C ARG A 250 -11.54 -5.55 -27.95
N GLU A 251 -11.76 -6.75 -27.45
CA GLU A 251 -11.77 -8.11 -28.03
C GLU A 251 -12.18 -8.31 -29.50
N PRO A 252 -11.78 -9.46 -30.08
CA PRO A 252 -12.79 -10.28 -30.75
C PRO A 252 -12.67 -11.80 -30.54
N THR A 253 -13.78 -12.39 -30.07
CA THR A 253 -14.58 -13.49 -30.63
C THR A 253 -13.93 -14.68 -31.38
N HIS A 254 -14.30 -15.89 -30.91
CA HIS A 254 -14.14 -17.27 -31.42
C HIS A 254 -14.35 -17.53 -32.95
N PRO A 255 -13.95 -18.72 -33.46
CA PRO A 255 -14.95 -19.79 -33.70
C PRO A 255 -14.52 -21.27 -33.46
N THR A 256 -15.49 -22.07 -32.95
CA THR A 256 -15.84 -23.51 -33.22
C THR A 256 -14.76 -24.62 -33.13
N GLY A 257 -14.72 -25.49 -32.11
CA GLY A 257 -15.51 -26.75 -31.87
C GLY A 257 -14.54 -27.96 -31.73
N PRO A 258 -14.88 -29.22 -31.32
CA PRO A 258 -16.04 -29.76 -30.58
C PRO A 258 -15.70 -30.16 -29.11
N LYS A 259 -16.72 -30.46 -28.30
CA LYS A 259 -16.61 -30.89 -26.88
C LYS A 259 -16.19 -32.36 -26.73
N PRO A 260 -15.53 -32.72 -25.61
CA PRO A 260 -16.07 -33.78 -24.75
C PRO A 260 -16.02 -33.47 -23.24
N GLU A 261 -16.78 -34.25 -22.49
CA GLU A 261 -17.13 -34.13 -21.07
C GLU A 261 -16.00 -34.43 -20.05
N GLN A 262 -16.16 -33.79 -18.88
CA GLN A 262 -15.80 -34.23 -17.50
C GLN A 262 -14.37 -34.71 -17.16
N LYS A 263 -13.67 -33.99 -16.25
CA LYS A 263 -13.43 -34.39 -14.84
C LYS A 263 -12.50 -33.42 -14.08
N ARG A 264 -12.63 -33.46 -12.75
CA ARG A 264 -11.95 -32.67 -11.71
C ARG A 264 -10.47 -33.07 -11.50
N ARG A 265 -9.72 -32.15 -10.85
CA ARG A 265 -8.60 -32.32 -9.88
C ARG A 265 -7.17 -31.91 -10.31
N TYR A 266 -6.47 -31.53 -9.23
CA TYR A 266 -5.20 -30.84 -8.95
C TYR A 266 -3.87 -31.48 -9.45
N GLU A 267 -2.77 -30.74 -9.23
CA GLU A 267 -1.31 -31.08 -9.24
C GLU A 267 -0.57 -31.02 -10.60
N ILE A 268 0.38 -30.09 -10.86
CA ILE A 268 1.77 -29.85 -10.36
C ILE A 268 2.87 -30.62 -11.16
N ILE A 269 3.74 -29.84 -11.85
CA ILE A 269 5.21 -30.01 -12.15
C ILE A 269 5.73 -30.70 -13.47
N LEU A 270 6.50 -29.87 -14.22
CA LEU A 270 7.72 -30.05 -15.08
C LEU A 270 7.66 -30.96 -16.33
N THR A 271 8.05 -30.51 -17.54
CA THR A 271 9.46 -30.24 -17.96
C THR A 271 9.63 -29.50 -19.31
N ARG A 272 10.76 -28.79 -19.44
CA ARG A 272 11.58 -28.31 -20.61
C ARG A 272 11.38 -29.02 -21.97
N GLU A 273 11.56 -28.43 -23.16
CA GLU A 273 12.77 -27.74 -23.68
C GLU A 273 12.51 -26.91 -24.97
N THR A 274 13.54 -26.23 -25.47
CA THR A 274 13.59 -24.96 -26.23
C THR A 274 13.72 -25.05 -27.77
N LYS A 275 13.42 -23.91 -28.45
CA LYS A 275 14.07 -23.24 -29.63
C LYS A 275 12.97 -22.47 -30.39
N ASP A 276 13.06 -21.22 -30.80
CA ASP A 276 14.20 -20.34 -31.07
C ASP A 276 13.78 -18.86 -30.93
N LYS A 277 14.78 -17.98 -30.79
CA LYS A 277 14.65 -16.56 -30.41
C LYS A 277 14.10 -15.68 -31.54
N GLN A 278 13.08 -14.88 -31.24
CA GLN A 278 12.87 -13.56 -31.85
C GLN A 278 12.34 -12.58 -30.80
N ASP A 279 12.96 -11.40 -30.76
CA ASP A 279 12.71 -10.33 -29.81
C ASP A 279 11.25 -9.81 -29.94
N PRO A 280 10.44 -9.84 -28.87
CA PRO A 280 9.04 -9.38 -28.91
C PRO A 280 8.89 -7.89 -29.24
N TRP A 281 9.97 -7.11 -29.25
CA TRP A 281 9.96 -5.71 -29.68
C TRP A 281 9.93 -5.51 -31.21
N GLN A 282 10.34 -6.49 -32.03
CA GLN A 282 10.44 -6.31 -33.49
C GLN A 282 9.15 -6.61 -34.27
N LEU A 283 8.30 -7.53 -33.81
CA LEU A 283 7.10 -7.94 -34.58
C LEU A 283 5.97 -6.89 -34.54
N PHE A 284 6.00 -5.96 -33.59
CA PHE A 284 4.96 -4.94 -33.42
C PHE A 284 5.08 -3.77 -34.41
N TYR A 285 6.25 -3.56 -35.04
CA TYR A 285 6.49 -2.42 -35.94
C TYR A 285 6.23 -2.72 -37.43
N MET A 286 6.20 -3.98 -37.85
CA MET A 286 6.10 -4.35 -39.28
C MET A 286 4.66 -4.36 -39.84
N THR A 287 3.63 -4.39 -38.99
CA THR A 287 2.21 -4.47 -39.42
C THR A 287 1.52 -3.11 -39.60
N GLN A 288 2.28 -2.00 -39.60
CA GLN A 288 1.75 -0.64 -39.82
C GLN A 288 2.10 -0.03 -41.18
N MET A 289 2.77 -0.76 -42.08
CA MET A 289 3.26 -0.22 -43.36
C MET A 289 2.47 -0.63 -44.63
N GLN A 290 1.25 -1.16 -44.50
CA GLN A 290 0.45 -1.57 -45.68
C GLN A 290 -1.00 -1.07 -45.75
N ILE A 291 -1.41 -0.11 -44.91
CA ILE A 291 -2.69 0.58 -45.12
C ILE A 291 -2.49 2.10 -45.02
N SER A 292 -1.90 2.64 -46.07
CA SER A 292 -2.06 4.03 -46.48
C SER A 292 -2.04 4.08 -48.02
N ASN A 293 -3.22 3.90 -48.60
CA ASN A 293 -3.65 4.44 -49.89
C ASN A 293 -5.17 4.67 -49.80
#